data_AF-H2Z5Q4-F1
#
_entry.id   AF-H2Z5Q4-F1
#
_cell.length_a   1.000
_cell.length_b   1.000
_cell.length_c   1.000
_cell.angle_alpha   90.00
_cell.angle_beta   90.00
_cell.angle_gamma   90.00
#
_symmetry.space_group_name_H-M   'P 1'
#
loop_
_entity.id
_entity.type
_entity.pdbx_description
1 polymer ?
#
loop_
_entity_poly.entity_id
_entity_poly.type
_entity_poly.pdbx_seq_one_letter_code
_entity_poly.pdbx_strand_id
1 'polypeptide(L)'
;QHPGICNLRTVSLPGTFVNVAKEIFQQQDLNVIKNVAVDLSNYLVSRRTPENRSLGKRRKTSRKLLTNSHEKVDALEALENQNAYWKQIVYDHQNSHAFLLARSPGCYASSFRVLSNLKHEDFSFTPKSMLDFGSGTGTSMWAANKLWKESLKQYVCVDSSEHMNRLSHTLHTTADTESDLPPGIFIRKFLPSFKMTYDLVISSYTLSEQPSLKERMILLKLLWEKTSDYLVIIEHGNFNGYQIIMEARNLLVSGIEGIKGQKTWKNWPDNATVVAPCPHDGPCPMWGSKTSCIFSQTYNVPSFAKMGTASESFSYVVLKKNSSVENTQRTHSWPRVVGGPNEQKSCVDCSVCTTDGVLENLHITKKIHGTNLKSMVKKCHRGDYIP
;
A
#
# COMPACT_ATOMS: atom_id res chain seq x y z
N GLN A 1 15.97 17.36 -13.98
CA GLN A 1 15.83 16.11 -13.20
C GLN A 1 15.39 15.03 -14.19
N HIS A 2 15.90 13.81 -14.10
CA HIS A 2 15.54 12.73 -15.04
C HIS A 2 14.03 12.42 -14.95
N PRO A 3 13.30 12.28 -16.07
CA PRO A 3 11.84 12.04 -16.09
C PRO A 3 11.39 10.78 -15.31
N GLY A 4 12.07 9.65 -15.49
CA GLY A 4 11.88 8.41 -14.71
C GLY A 4 12.22 8.45 -13.21
N ILE A 5 12.57 9.60 -12.61
CA ILE A 5 12.68 9.70 -11.14
C ILE A 5 11.28 9.83 -10.58
N CYS A 6 10.82 8.75 -9.94
CA CYS A 6 9.53 8.67 -9.29
C CYS A 6 9.63 8.90 -7.77
N ASN A 7 10.85 8.83 -7.22
CA ASN A 7 11.11 9.06 -5.80
C ASN A 7 10.94 10.53 -5.39
N LEU A 8 10.24 10.74 -4.29
CA LEU A 8 10.08 12.07 -3.69
C LEU A 8 11.19 12.29 -2.67
N ARG A 9 11.62 13.56 -2.56
CA ARG A 9 12.40 14.00 -1.39
C ARG A 9 11.58 13.81 -0.11
N THR A 10 12.20 14.02 1.04
CA THR A 10 11.52 13.94 2.34
C THR A 10 10.19 14.71 2.34
N VAL A 11 9.11 14.00 2.65
CA VAL A 11 7.75 14.56 2.66
C VAL A 11 7.31 14.90 4.08
N SER A 12 6.35 15.80 4.22
CA SER A 12 5.76 16.18 5.50
C SER A 12 4.24 16.10 5.43
N LEU A 13 3.63 15.66 6.53
CA LEU A 13 2.21 15.88 6.76
C LEU A 13 1.85 17.37 6.59
N PRO A 14 0.65 17.70 6.11
CA PRO A 14 0.18 19.07 6.03
C PRO A 14 0.21 19.78 7.39
N GLY A 15 0.57 21.07 7.41
CA GLY A 15 0.70 21.84 8.64
C GLY A 15 -0.61 21.89 9.44
N THR A 16 -1.74 22.00 8.75
CA THR A 16 -3.10 21.95 9.32
C THR A 16 -3.35 20.64 10.08
N PHE A 17 -3.06 19.49 9.45
CA PHE A 17 -3.13 18.18 10.12
C PHE A 17 -2.24 18.13 11.37
N VAL A 18 -1.01 18.62 11.27
CA VAL A 18 -0.05 18.62 12.38
C VAL A 18 -0.54 19.47 13.56
N ASN A 19 -1.14 20.63 13.29
CA ASN A 19 -1.64 21.53 14.33
C ASN A 19 -2.84 20.92 15.06
N VAL A 20 -3.83 20.40 14.33
CA VAL A 20 -4.99 19.74 14.94
C VAL A 20 -4.57 18.51 15.75
N ALA A 21 -3.63 17.71 15.23
CA ALA A 21 -3.10 16.57 15.97
C ALA A 21 -2.42 16.99 17.29
N LYS A 22 -1.71 18.12 17.34
CA LYS A 22 -1.13 18.64 18.59
C LYS A 22 -2.21 18.97 19.62
N GLU A 23 -3.28 19.65 19.20
CA GLU A 23 -4.40 20.01 20.07
C GLU A 23 -5.09 18.77 20.63
N ILE A 24 -5.30 17.75 19.79
CA ILE A 24 -5.79 16.44 20.23
C ILE A 24 -4.90 15.87 21.32
N PHE A 25 -3.58 15.86 21.13
CA PHE A 25 -2.64 15.28 22.10
C PHE A 25 -2.47 16.10 23.39
N GLN A 26 -2.79 17.40 23.40
CA GLN A 26 -2.81 18.20 24.63
C GLN A 26 -3.87 17.70 25.64
N GLN A 27 -4.89 17.00 25.16
CA GLN A 27 -5.98 16.45 25.97
C GLN A 27 -5.73 15.00 26.41
N GLN A 28 -4.52 14.46 26.15
CA GLN A 28 -4.20 13.04 26.33
C GLN A 28 -3.00 12.84 27.25
N ASP A 29 -2.93 11.70 27.93
CA ASP A 29 -1.69 11.26 28.58
C ASP A 29 -0.71 10.74 27.52
N LEU A 30 0.21 11.62 27.10
CA LEU A 30 1.20 11.31 26.08
C LEU A 30 2.13 10.15 26.45
N ASN A 31 2.38 9.87 27.72
CA ASN A 31 3.25 8.76 28.11
C ASN A 31 2.56 7.42 27.89
N VAL A 32 1.27 7.34 28.27
CA VAL A 32 0.44 6.17 28.01
C VAL A 32 0.31 5.93 26.50
N ILE A 33 -0.03 6.97 25.73
CA ILE A 33 -0.20 6.84 24.28
C ILE A 33 1.11 6.41 23.60
N LYS A 34 2.28 6.93 24.02
CA LYS A 34 3.58 6.52 23.45
C LYS A 34 3.87 5.03 23.65
N ASN A 35 3.58 4.49 24.84
CA ASN A 35 3.80 3.07 25.10
C ASN A 35 2.91 2.20 24.20
N VAL A 36 1.61 2.51 24.14
CA VAL A 36 0.66 1.81 23.26
C VAL A 36 1.07 1.93 21.79
N ALA A 37 1.58 3.10 21.37
CA ALA A 37 2.02 3.35 20.00
C ALA A 37 3.23 2.49 19.59
N VAL A 38 4.18 2.25 20.50
CA VAL A 38 5.31 1.35 20.27
C VAL A 38 4.82 -0.08 20.09
N ASP A 39 3.96 -0.57 20.99
CA ASP A 39 3.43 -1.93 20.95
C ASP A 39 2.58 -2.17 19.69
N LEU A 40 1.71 -1.22 19.36
CA LEU A 40 0.89 -1.26 18.15
C LEU A 40 1.75 -1.29 16.88
N SER A 41 2.78 -0.45 16.80
CA SER A 41 3.66 -0.40 15.63
C SER A 41 4.45 -1.70 15.46
N ASN A 42 5.02 -2.22 16.55
CA ASN A 42 5.72 -3.51 16.56
C ASN A 42 4.80 -4.65 16.14
N TYR A 43 3.56 -4.64 16.63
CA TYR A 43 2.56 -5.64 16.27
C TYR A 43 2.18 -5.59 14.79
N LEU A 44 1.89 -4.41 14.24
CA LEU A 44 1.55 -4.24 12.82
C LEU A 44 2.68 -4.70 11.88
N VAL A 45 3.94 -4.37 12.20
CA VAL A 45 5.11 -4.77 11.39
C VAL A 45 5.37 -6.27 11.46
N SER A 46 5.15 -6.89 12.62
CA SER A 46 5.37 -8.32 12.85
C SER A 46 4.19 -9.21 12.44
N ARG A 47 3.00 -8.64 12.24
CA ARG A 47 1.79 -9.35 11.81
C ARG A 47 2.04 -10.19 10.56
N ARG A 48 1.48 -11.40 10.54
CA ARG A 48 1.54 -12.34 9.41
C ARG A 48 0.14 -12.87 9.14
N THR A 49 -0.30 -12.90 7.88
CA THR A 49 -1.59 -13.51 7.53
C THR A 49 -1.50 -15.05 7.68
N PRO A 50 -2.60 -15.72 8.09
CA PRO A 50 -2.57 -17.14 8.42
C PRO A 50 -2.03 -18.07 7.32
N GLU A 51 -2.24 -17.72 6.05
CA GLU A 51 -1.86 -18.59 4.91
C GLU A 51 -0.37 -18.55 4.57
N ASN A 52 0.34 -17.48 4.94
CA ASN A 52 1.76 -17.30 4.61
C ASN A 52 2.67 -18.35 5.27
N ARG A 53 2.17 -19.10 6.26
CA ARG A 53 2.90 -20.21 6.89
C ARG A 53 2.78 -21.54 6.14
N SER A 54 1.77 -21.74 5.30
CA SER A 54 1.61 -22.98 4.50
C SER A 54 2.75 -23.20 3.50
N LEU A 55 3.47 -22.12 3.15
CA LEU A 55 4.66 -22.10 2.30
C LEU A 55 5.93 -22.57 3.05
N GLY A 56 5.95 -22.46 4.38
CA GLY A 56 7.05 -22.90 5.25
C GLY A 56 6.79 -24.31 5.78
N LYS A 57 7.09 -25.33 4.96
CA LYS A 57 6.89 -26.76 5.25
C LYS A 57 5.42 -27.19 5.30
N ARG A 58 4.87 -27.57 4.14
CA ARG A 58 4.15 -28.85 4.08
C ARG A 58 5.13 -29.95 4.53
N ARG A 59 5.27 -30.17 5.84
CA ARG A 59 5.67 -31.51 6.30
C ARG A 59 4.65 -32.44 5.67
N LYS A 60 5.12 -33.43 4.92
CA LYS A 60 4.31 -34.55 4.46
C LYS A 60 3.82 -35.32 5.70
N THR A 61 2.88 -34.76 6.46
CA THR A 61 2.03 -35.58 7.31
C THR A 61 0.96 -36.12 6.38
N SER A 62 1.19 -37.36 5.93
CA SER A 62 0.18 -38.18 5.29
C SER A 62 -1.16 -38.00 5.99
N ARG A 63 -2.24 -37.91 5.20
CA ARG A 63 -3.61 -38.12 5.67
C ARG A 63 -3.74 -39.52 6.30
N LYS A 64 -3.22 -39.72 7.50
CA LYS A 64 -3.73 -40.72 8.42
C LYS A 64 -4.92 -40.06 9.11
N LEU A 65 -6.07 -40.72 9.11
CA LEU A 65 -7.18 -40.31 9.95
C LEU A 65 -6.65 -40.19 11.39
N LEU A 66 -6.72 -38.99 11.97
CA LEU A 66 -6.34 -38.74 13.36
C LEU A 66 -7.36 -39.45 14.24
N THR A 67 -7.00 -40.64 14.70
CA THR A 67 -7.88 -41.52 15.49
C THR A 67 -7.83 -41.22 16.98
N ASN A 68 -6.87 -40.39 17.45
CA ASN A 68 -6.64 -40.17 18.88
C ASN A 68 -6.97 -38.75 19.34
N SER A 69 -7.55 -38.61 20.54
CA SER A 69 -8.01 -37.33 21.10
C SER A 69 -6.88 -36.34 21.34
N HIS A 70 -5.71 -36.81 21.76
CA HIS A 70 -4.52 -35.98 21.97
C HIS A 70 -4.00 -35.36 20.67
N GLU A 71 -3.99 -36.09 19.55
CA GLU A 71 -3.56 -35.54 18.26
C GLU A 71 -4.53 -34.48 17.72
N LYS A 72 -5.83 -34.54 18.10
CA LYS A 72 -6.81 -33.49 17.79
C LYS A 72 -6.57 -32.23 18.62
N VAL A 73 -6.20 -32.38 19.89
CA VAL A 73 -5.86 -31.25 20.77
C VAL A 73 -4.58 -30.56 20.28
N ASP A 74 -3.55 -31.33 19.93
CA ASP A 74 -2.31 -30.78 19.35
C ASP A 74 -2.56 -30.07 18.00
N ALA A 75 -3.47 -30.60 17.18
CA ALA A 75 -3.87 -29.97 15.93
C ALA A 75 -4.68 -28.67 16.16
N LEU A 76 -5.51 -28.63 17.20
CA LEU A 76 -6.26 -27.44 17.62
C LEU A 76 -5.34 -26.37 18.20
N GLU A 77 -4.41 -26.72 19.10
CA GLU A 77 -3.37 -25.81 19.59
C GLU A 77 -2.46 -25.33 18.46
N ALA A 78 -2.16 -26.15 17.45
CA ALA A 78 -1.43 -25.73 16.26
C ALA A 78 -2.24 -24.77 15.37
N LEU A 79 -3.56 -24.89 15.33
CA LEU A 79 -4.49 -23.97 14.65
C LEU A 79 -4.66 -22.65 15.43
N GLU A 80 -4.74 -22.70 16.76
CA GLU A 80 -4.73 -21.51 17.63
C GLU A 80 -3.37 -20.78 17.55
N ASN A 81 -2.26 -21.52 17.48
CA ASN A 81 -0.93 -20.98 17.24
C ASN A 81 -0.70 -20.51 15.79
N GLN A 82 -1.49 -20.97 14.80
CA GLN A 82 -1.55 -20.40 13.45
C GLN A 82 -2.22 -19.00 13.48
N ASN A 83 -3.16 -18.78 14.40
CA ASN A 83 -3.78 -17.48 14.68
C ASN A 83 -2.97 -16.59 15.66
N ALA A 84 -1.87 -17.05 16.26
CA ALA A 84 -1.15 -16.25 17.26
C ALA A 84 -0.52 -14.94 16.72
N TYR A 85 -0.17 -14.90 15.43
CA TYR A 85 0.47 -13.74 14.79
C TYR A 85 -0.51 -12.80 14.09
N TRP A 86 -1.79 -13.16 14.03
CA TRP A 86 -2.86 -12.30 13.52
C TRP A 86 -3.98 -12.24 14.56
N LYS A 87 -4.15 -11.06 15.14
CA LYS A 87 -5.16 -10.70 16.12
C LYS A 87 -5.83 -9.45 15.59
N GLN A 88 -7.15 -9.45 15.65
CA GLN A 88 -7.91 -8.26 15.33
C GLN A 88 -7.51 -7.13 16.29
N ILE A 89 -7.17 -5.97 15.75
CA ILE A 89 -6.95 -4.78 16.56
C ILE A 89 -8.30 -4.12 16.76
N VAL A 90 -8.64 -3.85 18.01
CA VAL A 90 -9.78 -3.00 18.34
C VAL A 90 -9.24 -1.58 18.46
N TYR A 91 -9.52 -0.76 17.46
CA TYR A 91 -9.18 0.66 17.50
C TYR A 91 -10.16 1.41 18.40
N ASP A 92 -9.97 1.24 19.71
CA ASP A 92 -10.59 2.05 20.76
C ASP A 92 -9.95 3.44 20.84
N HIS A 93 -10.31 4.20 21.87
CA HIS A 93 -9.73 5.53 22.10
C HIS A 93 -8.19 5.51 22.18
N GLN A 94 -7.59 4.61 22.97
CA GLN A 94 -6.13 4.59 23.16
C GLN A 94 -5.41 4.11 21.89
N ASN A 95 -5.88 3.03 21.27
CA ASN A 95 -5.28 2.48 20.05
C ASN A 95 -5.42 3.43 18.85
N SER A 96 -6.50 4.21 18.77
CA SER A 96 -6.67 5.21 17.69
C SER A 96 -5.69 6.37 17.84
N HIS A 97 -5.48 6.89 19.06
CA HIS A 97 -4.47 7.93 19.32
C HIS A 97 -3.05 7.40 19.14
N ALA A 98 -2.79 6.17 19.56
CA ALA A 98 -1.53 5.47 19.32
C ALA A 98 -1.24 5.31 17.82
N PHE A 99 -2.25 4.96 17.03
CA PHE A 99 -2.14 4.91 15.56
C PHE A 99 -1.85 6.29 14.97
N LEU A 100 -2.57 7.34 15.42
CA LEU A 100 -2.31 8.71 15.00
C LEU A 100 -0.86 9.13 15.24
N LEU A 101 -0.32 8.76 16.40
CA LEU A 101 1.05 9.09 16.79
C LEU A 101 2.10 8.32 15.97
N ALA A 102 1.96 6.99 15.87
CA ALA A 102 3.01 6.13 15.31
C ALA A 102 2.90 5.87 13.80
N ARG A 103 1.68 5.88 13.22
CA ARG A 103 1.44 5.37 11.86
C ARG A 103 0.99 6.44 10.88
N SER A 104 0.19 7.44 11.29
CA SER A 104 -0.31 8.47 10.36
C SER A 104 0.78 9.15 9.51
N PRO A 105 1.96 9.54 10.04
CA PRO A 105 3.00 10.15 9.22
C PRO A 105 3.53 9.22 8.13
N GLY A 106 3.72 7.93 8.44
CA GLY A 106 4.16 6.92 7.49
C GLY A 106 3.08 6.62 6.45
N CYS A 107 1.82 6.45 6.88
CA CYS A 107 0.68 6.22 5.98
C CYS A 107 0.49 7.37 4.99
N TYR A 108 0.61 8.62 5.43
CA TYR A 108 0.60 9.76 4.53
C TYR A 108 1.77 9.71 3.54
N ALA A 109 2.98 9.38 4.02
CA ALA A 109 4.17 9.34 3.18
C ALA A 109 4.07 8.31 2.05
N SER A 110 3.61 7.09 2.36
CA SER A 110 3.39 6.04 1.36
C SER A 110 2.24 6.38 0.42
N SER A 111 1.09 6.83 0.94
CA SER A 111 -0.05 7.27 0.10
C SER A 111 0.36 8.40 -0.85
N PHE A 112 1.06 9.43 -0.36
CA PHE A 112 1.52 10.54 -1.19
C PHE A 112 2.55 10.10 -2.23
N ARG A 113 3.47 9.18 -1.88
CA ARG A 113 4.45 8.61 -2.81
C ARG A 113 3.79 7.80 -3.93
N VAL A 114 2.78 7.00 -3.61
CA VAL A 114 2.06 6.17 -4.60
C VAL A 114 1.16 7.04 -5.48
N LEU A 115 0.40 7.97 -4.90
CA LEU A 115 -0.46 8.87 -5.68
C LEU A 115 0.32 9.83 -6.57
N SER A 116 1.49 10.29 -6.12
CA SER A 116 2.39 11.08 -6.98
C SER A 116 2.91 10.26 -8.17
N ASN A 117 3.07 8.94 -8.00
CA ASN A 117 3.42 8.06 -9.12
C ASN A 117 2.26 7.86 -10.06
N LEU A 118 1.05 7.65 -9.55
CA LEU A 118 -0.14 7.59 -10.39
C LEU A 118 -0.27 8.87 -11.24
N LYS A 119 -0.13 10.05 -10.64
CA LYS A 119 -0.17 11.33 -11.38
C LYS A 119 0.98 11.49 -12.39
N HIS A 120 2.12 10.84 -12.16
CA HIS A 120 3.23 10.83 -13.11
C HIS A 120 2.95 9.89 -14.30
N GLU A 121 2.37 8.72 -14.04
CA GLU A 121 2.00 7.73 -15.07
C GLU A 121 0.79 8.17 -15.90
N ASP A 122 -0.16 8.90 -15.31
CA ASP A 122 -1.28 9.51 -16.00
C ASP A 122 -1.47 10.96 -15.54
N PHE A 123 -0.79 11.89 -16.22
CA PHE A 123 -0.87 13.32 -15.92
C PHE A 123 -2.26 13.91 -16.24
N SER A 124 -3.01 13.27 -17.13
CA SER A 124 -4.36 13.71 -17.52
C SER A 124 -5.43 13.29 -16.51
N PHE A 125 -5.12 12.38 -15.60
CA PHE A 125 -6.06 11.91 -14.59
C PHE A 125 -6.44 13.00 -13.60
N THR A 126 -7.71 13.40 -13.64
CA THR A 126 -8.33 14.40 -12.76
C THR A 126 -9.55 13.80 -12.05
N PRO A 127 -9.36 13.02 -10.96
CA PRO A 127 -10.47 12.43 -10.24
C PRO A 127 -11.36 13.51 -9.63
N LYS A 128 -12.68 13.27 -9.68
CA LYS A 128 -13.72 14.08 -9.05
C LYS A 128 -14.22 13.45 -7.75
N SER A 129 -14.12 12.13 -7.64
CA SER A 129 -14.58 11.35 -6.50
C SER A 129 -13.53 10.32 -6.03
N MET A 130 -13.38 10.19 -4.71
CA MET A 130 -12.47 9.23 -4.09
C MET A 130 -13.15 8.46 -2.95
N LEU A 131 -12.87 7.17 -2.86
CA LEU A 131 -13.20 6.29 -1.74
C LEU A 131 -11.92 5.78 -1.07
N ASP A 132 -11.79 5.99 0.23
CA ASP A 132 -10.70 5.47 1.07
C ASP A 132 -11.29 4.41 2.02
N PHE A 133 -11.04 3.13 1.74
CA PHE A 133 -11.52 2.02 2.56
C PHE A 133 -10.47 1.61 3.60
N GLY A 134 -10.88 1.50 4.86
CA GLY A 134 -9.94 1.41 5.98
C GLY A 134 -9.21 2.74 6.20
N SER A 135 -9.95 3.86 6.09
CA SER A 135 -9.36 5.20 6.02
C SER A 135 -8.58 5.59 7.28
N GLY A 136 -8.85 4.97 8.44
CA GLY A 136 -8.21 5.30 9.71
C GLY A 136 -8.32 6.80 10.02
N THR A 137 -7.17 7.47 10.13
CA THR A 137 -7.03 8.91 10.37
C THR A 137 -7.19 9.78 9.12
N GLY A 138 -7.53 9.19 7.96
CA GLY A 138 -7.81 9.90 6.70
C GLY A 138 -6.57 10.39 5.94
N THR A 139 -5.38 9.87 6.23
CA THR A 139 -4.12 10.37 5.63
C THR A 139 -4.07 10.30 4.11
N SER A 140 -4.73 9.32 3.48
CA SER A 140 -4.80 9.22 2.02
C SER A 140 -5.58 10.38 1.40
N MET A 141 -6.61 10.88 2.09
CA MET A 141 -7.38 12.06 1.68
C MET A 141 -6.48 13.30 1.60
N TRP A 142 -5.66 13.54 2.62
CA TRP A 142 -4.70 14.63 2.65
C TRP A 142 -3.66 14.54 1.54
N ALA A 143 -3.18 13.33 1.26
CA ALA A 143 -2.25 13.08 0.17
C ALA A 143 -2.89 13.35 -1.21
N ALA A 144 -4.12 12.89 -1.43
CA ALA A 144 -4.87 13.10 -2.66
C ALA A 144 -5.22 14.59 -2.87
N ASN A 145 -5.68 15.28 -1.81
CA ASN A 145 -6.01 16.70 -1.86
C ASN A 145 -4.80 17.56 -2.26
N LYS A 146 -3.59 17.21 -1.82
CA LYS A 146 -2.36 17.90 -2.25
C LYS A 146 -2.06 17.77 -3.75
N LEU A 147 -2.56 16.73 -4.40
CA LEU A 147 -2.33 16.46 -5.82
C LEU A 147 -3.50 16.92 -6.72
N TRP A 148 -4.74 16.86 -6.21
CA TRP A 148 -5.96 17.05 -6.99
C TRP A 148 -6.98 17.99 -6.33
N LYS A 149 -6.53 18.94 -5.50
CA LYS A 149 -7.37 19.95 -4.81
C LYS A 149 -8.47 20.55 -5.69
N GLU A 150 -8.12 20.88 -6.93
CA GLU A 150 -9.02 21.56 -7.86
C GLU A 150 -10.10 20.65 -8.46
N SER A 151 -9.80 19.37 -8.71
CA SER A 151 -10.73 18.45 -9.37
C SER A 151 -11.52 17.59 -8.39
N LEU A 152 -10.89 17.17 -7.29
CA LEU A 152 -11.44 16.18 -6.38
C LEU A 152 -12.40 16.87 -5.38
N LYS A 153 -13.71 16.62 -5.55
CA LYS A 153 -14.77 17.31 -4.79
C LYS A 153 -15.42 16.42 -3.74
N GLN A 154 -15.40 15.11 -3.94
CA GLN A 154 -15.99 14.15 -3.02
C GLN A 154 -14.95 13.17 -2.49
N TYR A 155 -14.90 13.04 -1.17
CA TYR A 155 -14.06 12.11 -0.44
C TYR A 155 -14.95 11.28 0.49
N VAL A 156 -14.93 9.97 0.31
CA VAL A 156 -15.66 9.04 1.16
C VAL A 156 -14.65 8.21 1.93
N CYS A 157 -14.58 8.45 3.24
CA CYS A 157 -13.72 7.73 4.17
C CYS A 157 -14.55 6.65 4.86
N VAL A 158 -14.17 5.38 4.71
CA VAL A 158 -14.88 4.25 5.33
C VAL A 158 -13.96 3.57 6.32
N ASP A 159 -14.33 3.57 7.59
CA ASP A 159 -13.63 2.82 8.65
C ASP A 159 -14.63 2.16 9.60
N SER A 160 -14.35 0.94 10.02
CA SER A 160 -15.22 0.20 10.94
C SER A 160 -15.19 0.74 12.38
N SER A 161 -14.10 1.41 12.77
CA SER A 161 -13.92 1.99 14.10
C SER A 161 -14.57 3.37 14.20
N GLU A 162 -15.46 3.51 15.18
CA GLU A 162 -16.04 4.80 15.52
C GLU A 162 -14.99 5.78 16.06
N HIS A 163 -14.00 5.30 16.82
CA HIS A 163 -12.94 6.15 17.35
C HIS A 163 -12.02 6.68 16.25
N MET A 164 -11.68 5.86 15.25
CA MET A 164 -10.95 6.32 14.06
C MET A 164 -11.75 7.33 13.27
N ASN A 165 -13.04 7.07 13.04
CA ASN A 165 -13.92 7.99 12.33
C ASN A 165 -14.06 9.34 13.05
N ARG A 166 -14.19 9.36 14.38
CA ARG A 166 -14.23 10.59 15.17
C ARG A 166 -12.91 11.34 15.10
N LEU A 167 -11.78 10.65 15.22
CA LEU A 167 -10.45 11.24 15.15
C LEU A 167 -10.18 11.85 13.76
N SER A 168 -10.52 11.09 12.72
CA SER A 168 -10.51 11.53 11.32
C SER A 168 -11.38 12.76 11.14
N HIS A 169 -12.62 12.77 11.65
CA HIS A 169 -13.49 13.94 11.58
C HIS A 169 -12.84 15.17 12.19
N THR A 170 -12.33 15.09 13.42
CA THR A 170 -11.61 16.21 14.06
C THR A 170 -10.44 16.66 13.20
N LEU A 171 -9.59 15.75 12.73
CA LEU A 171 -8.45 16.09 11.86
C LEU A 171 -8.90 16.86 10.60
N HIS A 172 -10.11 16.60 10.08
CA HIS A 172 -10.67 17.25 8.89
C HIS A 172 -11.54 18.48 9.16
N THR A 173 -12.09 18.72 10.35
CA THR A 173 -13.08 19.80 10.55
C THR A 173 -12.60 20.93 11.45
N THR A 174 -11.56 20.72 12.26
CA THR A 174 -11.03 21.77 13.17
C THR A 174 -9.95 22.65 12.56
N ALA A 175 -9.62 22.49 11.27
CA ALA A 175 -8.78 23.45 10.58
C ALA A 175 -9.63 24.66 10.16
N ASP A 176 -9.55 25.77 10.90
CA ASP A 176 -10.13 27.10 10.58
C ASP A 176 -9.69 27.69 9.22
N THR A 177 -8.98 26.91 8.41
CA THR A 177 -8.68 27.20 7.02
C THR A 177 -9.72 26.50 6.14
N GLU A 178 -10.91 27.09 5.98
CA GLU A 178 -11.92 26.66 4.99
C GLU A 178 -11.34 26.53 3.57
N SER A 179 -10.16 27.11 3.29
CA SER A 179 -9.54 27.16 1.97
C SER A 179 -8.71 25.94 1.56
N ASP A 180 -8.32 25.04 2.48
CA ASP A 180 -7.39 23.93 2.17
C ASP A 180 -8.01 22.54 2.18
N LEU A 181 -9.22 22.39 2.71
CA LEU A 181 -9.90 21.11 2.78
C LEU A 181 -10.95 20.98 1.67
N PRO A 182 -11.18 19.75 1.19
CA PRO A 182 -12.16 19.53 0.14
C PRO A 182 -13.60 19.72 0.64
N PRO A 183 -14.52 20.19 -0.23
CA PRO A 183 -15.87 20.58 0.19
C PRO A 183 -16.77 19.39 0.58
N GLY A 184 -16.52 18.19 0.04
CA GLY A 184 -17.40 17.02 0.24
C GLY A 184 -16.71 15.86 0.96
N ILE A 185 -16.45 15.99 2.27
CA ILE A 185 -15.88 14.91 3.09
C ILE A 185 -17.00 14.13 3.78
N PHE A 186 -17.08 12.83 3.51
CA PHE A 186 -18.07 11.93 4.08
C PHE A 186 -17.39 10.80 4.84
N ILE A 187 -17.47 10.83 6.17
CA ILE A 187 -16.92 9.78 7.03
C ILE A 187 -18.04 8.79 7.38
N ARG A 188 -17.81 7.50 7.11
CA ARG A 188 -18.83 6.46 7.21
C ARG A 188 -18.29 5.19 7.86
N LYS A 189 -19.17 4.48 8.58
CA LYS A 189 -18.84 3.16 9.13
C LYS A 189 -18.88 2.04 8.09
N PHE A 190 -19.76 2.19 7.09
CA PHE A 190 -20.03 1.17 6.10
C PHE A 190 -19.88 1.71 4.68
N LEU A 191 -19.56 0.80 3.75
CA LEU A 191 -19.49 1.13 2.34
C LEU A 191 -20.84 1.65 1.82
N PRO A 192 -20.84 2.67 0.94
CA PRO A 192 -22.03 3.14 0.26
C PRO A 192 -22.66 2.08 -0.65
N SER A 193 -23.95 2.26 -0.97
CA SER A 193 -24.75 1.38 -1.86
C SER A 193 -23.97 0.92 -3.09
N PHE A 194 -24.11 -0.36 -3.46
CA PHE A 194 -23.34 -1.02 -4.53
C PHE A 194 -23.30 -0.25 -5.86
N LYS A 195 -24.36 0.49 -6.21
CA LYS A 195 -24.45 1.25 -7.48
C LYS A 195 -23.49 2.44 -7.60
N MET A 196 -22.94 2.93 -6.49
CA MET A 196 -22.01 4.07 -6.50
C MET A 196 -20.58 3.60 -6.72
N THR A 197 -19.91 4.16 -7.73
CA THR A 197 -18.49 3.99 -8.04
C THR A 197 -17.72 5.31 -7.82
N TYR A 198 -16.39 5.21 -7.77
CA TYR A 198 -15.49 6.32 -7.52
C TYR A 198 -14.34 6.30 -8.52
N ASP A 199 -13.89 7.47 -8.96
CA ASP A 199 -12.79 7.61 -9.91
C ASP A 199 -11.50 7.03 -9.32
N LEU A 200 -11.27 7.27 -8.02
CA LEU A 200 -10.13 6.73 -7.28
C LEU A 200 -10.58 5.96 -6.03
N VAL A 201 -10.24 4.68 -5.96
CA VAL A 201 -10.43 3.85 -4.75
C VAL A 201 -9.07 3.53 -4.14
N ILE A 202 -8.93 3.70 -2.83
CA ILE A 202 -7.70 3.39 -2.09
C ILE A 202 -8.01 2.42 -0.94
N SER A 203 -7.11 1.46 -0.74
CA SER A 203 -7.04 0.60 0.44
C SER A 203 -5.61 0.60 0.95
N SER A 204 -5.34 1.30 2.06
CA SER A 204 -4.00 1.50 2.60
C SER A 204 -3.86 0.77 3.95
N TYR A 205 -3.01 -0.25 3.98
CA TYR A 205 -2.73 -1.11 5.13
C TYR A 205 -3.97 -1.85 5.69
N THR A 206 -4.98 -2.08 4.85
CA THR A 206 -6.29 -2.61 5.27
C THR A 206 -6.47 -4.10 4.94
N LEU A 207 -5.84 -4.59 3.87
CA LEU A 207 -5.98 -6.00 3.48
C LEU A 207 -5.24 -6.91 4.45
N SER A 208 -4.12 -6.47 5.02
CA SER A 208 -3.43 -7.18 6.10
C SER A 208 -4.25 -7.26 7.40
N GLU A 209 -5.29 -6.45 7.54
CA GLU A 209 -6.24 -6.46 8.66
C GLU A 209 -7.42 -7.41 8.45
N GLN A 210 -7.48 -8.13 7.32
CA GLN A 210 -8.55 -9.09 7.10
C GLN A 210 -8.18 -10.46 7.70
N PRO A 211 -9.14 -11.15 8.34
CA PRO A 211 -8.88 -12.36 9.12
C PRO A 211 -8.42 -13.55 8.27
N SER A 212 -8.88 -13.68 7.03
CA SER A 212 -8.41 -14.74 6.13
C SER A 212 -8.29 -14.27 4.68
N LEU A 213 -7.72 -15.11 3.82
CA LEU A 213 -7.67 -14.86 2.38
C LEU A 213 -9.06 -14.68 1.80
N LYS A 214 -10.04 -15.47 2.27
CA LYS A 214 -11.40 -15.40 1.74
C LYS A 214 -11.98 -13.99 1.92
N GLU A 215 -11.88 -13.42 3.12
CA GLU A 215 -12.35 -12.05 3.38
C GLU A 215 -11.53 -11.02 2.59
N ARG A 216 -10.20 -11.19 2.46
CA ARG A 216 -9.38 -10.34 1.58
C ARG A 216 -9.87 -10.35 0.14
N MET A 217 -10.13 -11.53 -0.42
CA MET A 217 -10.57 -11.67 -1.81
C MET A 217 -11.98 -11.10 -2.02
N ILE A 218 -12.90 -11.27 -1.05
CA ILE A 218 -14.22 -10.65 -1.08
C ILE A 218 -14.10 -9.12 -1.06
N LEU A 219 -13.26 -8.60 -0.17
CA LEU A 219 -13.02 -7.16 -0.06
C LEU A 219 -12.41 -6.60 -1.35
N LEU A 220 -11.41 -7.27 -1.94
CA LEU A 220 -10.82 -6.85 -3.21
C LEU A 220 -11.84 -6.76 -4.34
N LYS A 221 -12.72 -7.77 -4.47
CA LYS A 221 -13.80 -7.74 -5.46
C LYS A 221 -14.74 -6.57 -5.20
N LEU A 222 -15.11 -6.36 -3.95
CA LEU A 222 -15.96 -5.24 -3.56
C LEU A 222 -15.33 -3.88 -3.90
N LEU A 223 -14.04 -3.70 -3.59
CA LEU A 223 -13.32 -2.47 -3.92
C LEU A 223 -13.20 -2.27 -5.43
N TRP A 224 -12.98 -3.34 -6.20
CA TRP A 224 -12.96 -3.28 -7.66
C TRP A 224 -14.31 -2.90 -8.26
N GLU A 225 -15.42 -3.40 -7.72
CA GLU A 225 -16.77 -2.96 -8.10
C GLU A 225 -17.01 -1.49 -7.78
N LYS A 226 -16.34 -0.94 -6.75
CA LYS A 226 -16.38 0.48 -6.41
C LYS A 226 -15.49 1.35 -7.28
N THR A 227 -14.58 0.78 -8.06
CA THR A 227 -13.67 1.53 -8.91
C THR A 227 -14.32 1.85 -10.25
N SER A 228 -14.26 3.13 -10.65
CA SER A 228 -14.48 3.58 -12.03
C SER A 228 -13.18 3.56 -12.81
N ASP A 229 -12.13 4.25 -12.32
CA ASP A 229 -10.89 4.42 -13.07
C ASP A 229 -9.70 3.71 -12.40
N TYR A 230 -9.34 4.07 -11.16
CA TYR A 230 -8.14 3.55 -10.49
C TYR A 230 -8.41 2.92 -9.13
N LEU A 231 -7.80 1.76 -8.89
CA LEU A 231 -7.69 1.11 -7.58
C LEU A 231 -6.23 1.11 -7.13
N VAL A 232 -5.98 1.72 -5.97
CA VAL A 232 -4.67 1.78 -5.31
C VAL A 232 -4.70 0.93 -4.06
N ILE A 233 -3.74 0.01 -3.95
CA ILE A 233 -3.58 -0.85 -2.78
C ILE A 233 -2.16 -0.66 -2.25
N ILE A 234 -2.03 -0.37 -0.96
CA ILE A 234 -0.76 -0.14 -0.28
C ILE A 234 -0.73 -1.06 0.95
N GLU A 235 0.37 -1.77 1.15
CA GLU A 235 0.57 -2.65 2.30
C GLU A 235 1.99 -2.50 2.86
N HIS A 236 2.22 -3.08 4.03
CA HIS A 236 3.52 -3.02 4.70
C HIS A 236 4.68 -3.47 3.82
N GLY A 237 5.82 -2.79 3.94
CA GLY A 237 7.06 -3.09 3.23
C GLY A 237 7.81 -4.26 3.83
N ASN A 238 7.16 -5.41 3.89
CA ASN A 238 7.71 -6.67 4.35
C ASN A 238 7.22 -7.80 3.42
N PHE A 239 7.73 -9.02 3.63
CA PHE A 239 7.36 -10.16 2.79
C PHE A 239 5.84 -10.43 2.78
N ASN A 240 5.17 -10.27 3.94
CA ASN A 240 3.74 -10.48 4.07
C ASN A 240 2.92 -9.46 3.27
N GLY A 241 3.24 -8.16 3.38
CA GLY A 241 2.57 -7.11 2.60
C GLY A 241 2.82 -7.27 1.11
N TYR A 242 4.03 -7.64 0.69
CA TYR A 242 4.32 -7.99 -0.70
C TYR A 242 3.46 -9.17 -1.20
N GLN A 243 3.26 -10.21 -0.39
CA GLN A 243 2.39 -11.33 -0.76
C GLN A 243 0.94 -10.90 -0.93
N ILE A 244 0.41 -10.05 -0.05
CA ILE A 244 -0.95 -9.51 -0.16
C ILE A 244 -1.11 -8.68 -1.45
N ILE A 245 -0.13 -7.83 -1.78
CA ILE A 245 -0.14 -7.07 -3.03
C ILE A 245 -0.14 -8.00 -4.25
N MET A 246 0.62 -9.07 -4.21
CA MET A 246 0.66 -10.05 -5.30
C MET A 246 -0.62 -10.87 -5.41
N GLU A 247 -1.24 -11.25 -4.29
CA GLU A 247 -2.59 -11.85 -4.25
C GLU A 247 -3.60 -10.92 -4.93
N ALA A 248 -3.61 -9.64 -4.55
CA ALA A 248 -4.50 -8.63 -5.13
C ALA A 248 -4.26 -8.44 -6.63
N ARG A 249 -3.00 -8.29 -7.04
CA ARG A 249 -2.62 -8.13 -8.45
C ARG A 249 -3.06 -9.34 -9.28
N ASN A 250 -2.76 -10.56 -8.83
CA ASN A 250 -3.08 -11.78 -9.57
C ASN A 250 -4.60 -12.00 -9.67
N LEU A 251 -5.35 -11.68 -8.61
CA LEU A 251 -6.81 -11.74 -8.63
C LEU A 251 -7.37 -10.79 -9.67
N LEU A 252 -7.01 -9.51 -9.59
CA LEU A 252 -7.66 -8.46 -10.36
C LEU A 252 -7.20 -8.42 -11.83
N VAL A 253 -5.94 -8.75 -12.11
CA VAL A 253 -5.36 -8.73 -13.47
C VAL A 253 -5.65 -10.04 -14.21
N SER A 254 -5.65 -11.18 -13.52
CA SER A 254 -5.71 -12.50 -14.18
C SER A 254 -6.87 -13.37 -13.72
N GLY A 255 -7.72 -12.92 -12.80
CA GLY A 255 -8.79 -13.74 -12.22
C GLY A 255 -8.28 -14.95 -11.45
N ILE A 256 -7.01 -14.95 -11.03
CA ILE A 256 -6.38 -16.08 -10.33
C ILE A 256 -6.53 -15.87 -8.83
N GLU A 257 -7.27 -16.75 -8.18
CA GLU A 257 -7.38 -16.77 -6.72
C GLU A 257 -6.23 -17.57 -6.08
N GLY A 258 -5.62 -17.01 -5.03
CA GLY A 258 -4.66 -17.72 -4.18
C GLY A 258 -3.30 -18.01 -4.84
N ILE A 259 -2.67 -19.11 -4.40
CA ILE A 259 -1.31 -19.50 -4.78
C ILE A 259 -1.38 -20.51 -5.93
N LYS A 260 -0.74 -20.17 -7.07
CA LYS A 260 -0.47 -21.02 -8.26
C LYS A 260 -1.43 -22.21 -8.46
N GLY A 261 -2.34 -22.09 -9.43
CA GLY A 261 -3.09 -23.22 -9.97
C GLY A 261 -4.37 -23.61 -9.22
N GLN A 262 -4.92 -22.72 -8.39
CA GLN A 262 -6.27 -22.90 -7.87
C GLN A 262 -7.22 -21.90 -8.51
N LYS A 263 -8.38 -22.42 -8.89
CA LYS A 263 -9.62 -21.76 -9.35
C LYS A 263 -9.38 -20.43 -10.09
N THR A 264 -9.39 -20.50 -11.42
CA THR A 264 -9.71 -19.33 -12.23
C THR A 264 -11.14 -18.91 -11.89
N TRP A 265 -11.35 -17.63 -11.61
CA TRP A 265 -12.70 -17.11 -11.52
C TRP A 265 -13.32 -17.24 -12.91
N LYS A 266 -14.20 -18.24 -13.09
CA LYS A 266 -14.90 -18.44 -14.36
C LYS A 266 -15.65 -17.13 -14.66
N ASN A 267 -15.35 -16.53 -15.80
CA ASN A 267 -15.96 -15.30 -16.29
C ASN A 267 -15.57 -14.02 -15.50
N TRP A 268 -14.31 -13.85 -15.07
CA TRP A 268 -13.85 -12.52 -14.60
C TRP A 268 -14.06 -11.49 -15.72
N PRO A 269 -14.93 -10.48 -15.54
CA PRO A 269 -15.46 -9.74 -16.68
C PRO A 269 -14.51 -8.68 -17.25
N ASP A 270 -13.52 -8.20 -16.49
CA ASP A 270 -12.86 -6.92 -16.80
C ASP A 270 -11.33 -6.94 -16.68
N ASN A 271 -10.72 -6.16 -17.58
CA ASN A 271 -9.30 -6.06 -17.92
C ASN A 271 -8.53 -5.07 -17.02
N ALA A 272 -8.26 -5.44 -15.76
CA ALA A 272 -7.39 -4.61 -14.94
C ALA A 272 -5.99 -4.50 -15.58
N THR A 273 -5.53 -3.27 -15.83
CA THR A 273 -4.17 -2.99 -16.30
C THR A 273 -3.32 -2.49 -15.16
N VAL A 274 -2.10 -3.00 -15.04
CA VAL A 274 -1.13 -2.54 -14.06
C VAL A 274 -0.48 -1.26 -14.57
N VAL A 275 -0.65 -0.20 -13.77
CA VAL A 275 -0.10 1.13 -14.03
C VAL A 275 1.23 1.29 -13.29
N ALA A 276 1.27 0.84 -12.04
CA ALA A 276 2.47 0.87 -11.21
C ALA A 276 2.38 -0.19 -10.09
N PRO A 277 3.51 -0.61 -9.49
CA PRO A 277 4.88 -0.33 -9.92
C PRO A 277 5.31 -1.20 -11.11
N CYS A 278 4.70 -2.37 -11.35
CA CYS A 278 5.15 -3.26 -12.41
C CYS A 278 5.00 -2.59 -13.77
N PRO A 279 6.05 -2.53 -14.61
CA PRO A 279 5.96 -1.99 -15.96
C PRO A 279 5.36 -3.00 -16.95
N HIS A 280 4.60 -3.99 -16.47
CA HIS A 280 4.05 -5.11 -17.22
C HIS A 280 2.81 -5.69 -16.52
N ASP A 281 1.92 -6.32 -17.30
CA ASP A 281 0.70 -6.98 -16.81
C ASP A 281 0.89 -8.48 -16.59
N GLY A 282 1.91 -9.06 -17.23
CA GLY A 282 2.26 -10.48 -17.09
C GLY A 282 2.63 -10.88 -15.64
N PRO A 283 2.85 -12.18 -15.36
CA PRO A 283 3.23 -12.64 -14.03
C PRO A 283 4.47 -11.90 -13.49
N CYS A 284 4.44 -11.47 -12.23
CA CYS A 284 5.59 -10.81 -11.61
C CYS A 284 6.78 -11.78 -11.52
N PRO A 285 7.96 -11.44 -12.07
CA PRO A 285 9.11 -12.34 -12.06
C PRO A 285 9.72 -12.52 -10.65
N MET A 286 9.41 -11.63 -9.71
CA MET A 286 9.79 -11.78 -8.29
C MET A 286 8.81 -12.68 -7.51
N TRP A 287 7.67 -13.09 -8.09
CA TRP A 287 6.65 -13.86 -7.39
C TRP A 287 7.10 -15.30 -7.13
N GLY A 288 7.01 -15.74 -5.87
CA GLY A 288 7.50 -17.05 -5.44
C GLY A 288 9.02 -17.15 -5.26
N SER A 289 9.74 -16.03 -5.40
CA SER A 289 11.17 -15.94 -5.06
C SER A 289 11.39 -15.55 -3.59
N LYS A 290 12.64 -15.52 -3.14
CA LYS A 290 13.02 -14.99 -1.81
C LYS A 290 13.05 -13.46 -1.74
N THR A 291 12.91 -12.77 -2.87
CA THR A 291 12.97 -11.32 -2.94
C THR A 291 11.57 -10.71 -2.98
N SER A 292 11.42 -9.52 -2.40
CA SER A 292 10.16 -8.79 -2.36
C SER A 292 10.32 -7.40 -2.95
N CYS A 293 9.34 -6.99 -3.75
CA CYS A 293 9.30 -5.66 -4.34
C CYS A 293 8.78 -4.65 -3.30
N ILE A 294 9.72 -4.11 -2.49
CA ILE A 294 9.42 -3.20 -1.37
C ILE A 294 10.06 -1.85 -1.64
N PHE A 295 9.28 -0.78 -1.52
CA PHE A 295 9.69 0.61 -1.71
C PHE A 295 9.81 1.32 -0.35
N SER A 296 10.41 2.50 -0.35
CA SER A 296 10.48 3.36 0.83
C SER A 296 10.23 4.82 0.49
N GLN A 297 9.66 5.55 1.45
CA GLN A 297 9.54 7.00 1.39
C GLN A 297 9.99 7.61 2.71
N THR A 298 10.97 8.50 2.62
CA THR A 298 11.44 9.29 3.76
C THR A 298 10.44 10.40 4.08
N TYR A 299 10.18 10.63 5.37
CA TYR A 299 9.29 11.68 5.84
C TYR A 299 9.82 12.35 7.11
N ASN A 300 9.38 13.59 7.33
CA ASN A 300 9.64 14.33 8.56
C ASN A 300 8.68 13.86 9.65
N VAL A 301 9.22 13.41 10.78
CA VAL A 301 8.41 13.07 11.94
C VAL A 301 7.84 14.37 12.52
N PRO A 302 6.50 14.50 12.60
CA PRO A 302 5.85 15.75 12.99
C PRO A 302 6.10 16.10 14.46
N SER A 303 5.88 17.37 14.81
CA SER A 303 6.18 17.90 16.14
C SER A 303 5.23 17.45 17.25
N PHE A 304 4.11 16.82 16.92
CA PHE A 304 3.30 16.09 17.91
C PHE A 304 3.94 14.73 18.31
N ALA A 305 4.96 14.29 17.57
CA ALA A 305 5.79 13.14 17.85
C ALA A 305 7.25 13.58 18.09
N LYS A 306 8.17 12.62 18.26
CA LYS A 306 9.60 12.92 18.44
C LYS A 306 10.20 13.40 17.10
N MET A 307 10.37 14.71 16.95
CA MET A 307 10.91 15.34 15.73
C MET A 307 12.19 14.66 15.24
N GLY A 308 12.29 14.55 13.92
CA GLY A 308 13.38 13.87 13.25
C GLY A 308 12.95 13.43 11.85
N THR A 309 13.66 12.46 11.30
CA THR A 309 13.36 11.88 10.00
C THR A 309 13.19 10.38 10.15
N ALA A 310 12.18 9.83 9.49
CA ALA A 310 11.90 8.40 9.44
C ALA A 310 11.62 7.97 7.99
N SER A 311 11.51 6.66 7.78
CA SER A 311 11.24 6.08 6.46
C SER A 311 10.13 5.05 6.58
N GLU A 312 9.09 5.21 5.76
CA GLU A 312 8.02 4.23 5.65
C GLU A 312 8.39 3.25 4.55
N SER A 313 8.43 1.95 4.87
CA SER A 313 8.60 0.89 3.87
C SER A 313 7.24 0.30 3.51
N PHE A 314 6.95 0.16 2.22
CA PHE A 314 5.65 -0.29 1.71
C PHE A 314 5.78 -1.10 0.42
N SER A 315 4.78 -1.95 0.15
CA SER A 315 4.53 -2.58 -1.15
C SER A 315 3.22 -2.01 -1.68
N TYR A 316 3.07 -1.86 -2.99
CA TYR A 316 1.83 -1.31 -3.55
C TYR A 316 1.53 -1.83 -4.95
N VAL A 317 0.30 -1.65 -5.39
CA VAL A 317 -0.12 -1.78 -6.78
C VAL A 317 -1.15 -0.71 -7.12
N VAL A 318 -1.07 -0.18 -8.33
CA VAL A 318 -2.03 0.74 -8.93
C VAL A 318 -2.59 0.06 -10.17
N LEU A 319 -3.90 -0.14 -10.18
CA LEU A 319 -4.63 -0.82 -11.24
C LEU A 319 -5.61 0.16 -11.89
N LYS A 320 -5.65 0.16 -13.23
CA LYS A 320 -6.65 0.88 -14.01
C LYS A 320 -7.75 -0.09 -14.44
N LYS A 321 -9.01 0.30 -14.25
CA LYS A 321 -10.18 -0.46 -14.71
C LYS A 321 -10.59 -0.01 -16.11
N ASN A 322 -11.09 -0.96 -16.92
CA ASN A 322 -11.69 -0.70 -18.23
C ASN A 322 -10.80 0.15 -19.17
N SER A 323 -9.52 -0.16 -19.22
CA SER A 323 -8.64 0.47 -20.21
C SER A 323 -9.03 -0.04 -21.60
N SER A 324 -9.50 0.85 -22.48
CA SER A 324 -9.56 0.52 -23.91
C SER A 324 -8.12 0.31 -24.40
N VAL A 325 -7.92 -0.65 -25.31
CA VAL A 325 -6.59 -1.02 -25.85
C VAL A 325 -5.85 0.19 -26.46
N GLU A 326 -6.60 1.21 -26.89
CA GLU A 326 -6.07 2.48 -27.42
C GLU A 326 -5.56 3.44 -26.33
N ASN A 327 -6.02 3.32 -25.08
CA ASN A 327 -5.63 4.15 -23.93
C ASN A 327 -4.57 3.52 -23.01
N THR A 328 -4.00 2.36 -23.38
CA THR A 328 -2.96 1.65 -22.62
C THR A 328 -1.54 1.89 -23.13
N GLN A 329 -1.26 3.01 -23.79
CA GLN A 329 0.13 3.36 -24.08
C GLN A 329 0.83 3.71 -22.76
N ARG A 330 1.69 2.81 -22.29
CA ARG A 330 2.63 3.12 -21.20
C ARG A 330 3.45 4.35 -21.60
N THR A 331 3.63 5.25 -20.65
CA THR A 331 4.37 6.51 -20.80
C THR A 331 5.78 6.32 -21.39
N HIS A 332 6.40 5.18 -21.10
CA HIS A 332 7.69 4.77 -21.66
C HIS A 332 7.90 3.25 -21.60
N SER A 333 8.87 2.75 -22.37
CA SER A 333 9.32 1.34 -22.35
C SER A 333 10.45 1.08 -21.35
N TRP A 334 10.68 2.00 -20.41
CA TRP A 334 11.81 1.92 -19.48
C TRP A 334 11.60 0.86 -18.39
N PRO A 335 12.63 0.06 -18.07
CA PRO A 335 12.56 -0.90 -16.99
C PRO A 335 12.58 -0.21 -15.63
N ARG A 336 11.89 -0.80 -14.64
CA ARG A 336 11.80 -0.25 -13.29
C ARG A 336 12.88 -0.85 -12.39
N VAL A 337 13.58 0.00 -11.64
CA VAL A 337 14.57 -0.43 -10.64
C VAL A 337 13.92 -1.19 -9.51
N VAL A 338 14.33 -2.44 -9.30
CA VAL A 338 13.88 -3.32 -8.20
C VAL A 338 15.00 -3.76 -7.27
N GLY A 339 16.26 -3.46 -7.59
CA GLY A 339 17.41 -3.71 -6.71
C GLY A 339 18.60 -2.80 -7.03
N GLY A 340 19.37 -2.41 -6.01
CA GLY A 340 20.39 -1.37 -6.16
C GLY A 340 19.78 0.03 -6.31
N PRO A 341 20.52 0.99 -6.91
CA PRO A 341 21.84 0.86 -7.53
C PRO A 341 22.98 0.63 -6.53
N ASN A 342 23.89 -0.28 -6.85
CA ASN A 342 25.10 -0.55 -6.08
C ASN A 342 26.28 0.12 -6.78
N GLU A 343 26.78 1.20 -6.19
CA GLU A 343 27.87 1.98 -6.77
C GLU A 343 29.23 1.32 -6.54
N GLN A 344 30.02 1.21 -7.60
CA GLN A 344 31.42 0.81 -7.54
C GLN A 344 32.31 1.88 -8.20
N LYS A 345 33.64 1.75 -8.07
CA LYS A 345 34.60 2.70 -8.66
C LYS A 345 34.37 2.88 -10.17
N SER A 346 34.26 1.78 -10.92
CA SER A 346 34.18 1.79 -12.39
C SER A 346 32.77 1.57 -12.95
N CYS A 347 31.86 0.94 -12.22
CA CYS A 347 30.51 0.58 -12.66
C CYS A 347 29.41 0.94 -11.64
N VAL A 348 28.17 0.74 -12.04
CA VAL A 348 26.98 0.75 -11.18
C VAL A 348 26.15 -0.47 -11.56
N ASP A 349 25.84 -1.31 -10.59
CA ASP A 349 25.00 -2.49 -10.80
C ASP A 349 23.59 -2.23 -10.27
N CYS A 350 22.57 -2.60 -11.04
CA CYS A 350 21.18 -2.55 -10.57
C CYS A 350 20.36 -3.69 -11.16
N SER A 351 19.38 -4.17 -10.39
CA SER A 351 18.40 -5.14 -10.87
C SER A 351 17.15 -4.38 -11.28
N VAL A 352 16.62 -4.70 -12.46
CA VAL A 352 15.44 -4.05 -13.02
C VAL A 352 14.37 -5.08 -13.41
N CYS A 353 13.12 -4.65 -13.39
CA CYS A 353 11.99 -5.38 -13.97
C CYS A 353 11.65 -4.73 -15.31
N THR A 354 11.68 -5.49 -16.40
CA THR A 354 11.43 -5.00 -17.76
C THR A 354 9.94 -4.99 -18.10
N THR A 355 9.59 -4.32 -19.19
CA THR A 355 8.21 -4.30 -19.73
C THR A 355 7.71 -5.66 -20.18
N ASP A 356 8.63 -6.61 -20.42
CA ASP A 356 8.32 -7.99 -20.77
C ASP A 356 8.13 -8.89 -19.54
N GLY A 357 8.25 -8.34 -18.33
CA GLY A 357 8.12 -9.09 -17.08
C GLY A 357 9.33 -9.97 -16.76
N VAL A 358 10.53 -9.55 -17.18
CA VAL A 358 11.79 -10.24 -16.90
C VAL A 358 12.61 -9.45 -15.88
N LEU A 359 13.31 -10.17 -14.99
CA LEU A 359 14.33 -9.56 -14.14
C LEU A 359 15.67 -9.56 -14.84
N GLU A 360 16.27 -8.38 -14.96
CA GLU A 360 17.60 -8.21 -15.54
C GLU A 360 18.54 -7.54 -14.54
N ASN A 361 19.81 -7.89 -14.61
CA ASN A 361 20.86 -7.21 -13.85
C ASN A 361 21.69 -6.37 -14.82
N LEU A 362 21.57 -5.05 -14.70
CA LEU A 362 22.29 -4.10 -15.53
C LEU A 362 23.66 -3.80 -14.89
N HIS A 363 24.71 -3.85 -15.71
CA HIS A 363 26.08 -3.49 -15.35
C HIS A 363 26.52 -2.23 -16.11
N ILE A 364 26.34 -1.06 -15.50
CA ILE A 364 26.50 0.22 -16.19
C ILE A 364 27.92 0.79 -15.99
N THR A 365 28.70 0.80 -17.06
CA THR A 365 30.06 1.37 -17.09
C THR A 365 30.13 2.66 -17.90
N LYS A 366 31.09 3.54 -17.55
CA LYS A 366 31.39 4.76 -18.32
C LYS A 366 31.84 4.43 -19.75
N LYS A 367 32.57 3.33 -19.94
CA LYS A 367 33.15 2.93 -21.24
C LYS A 367 32.07 2.50 -22.23
N ILE A 368 31.07 1.74 -21.77
CA ILE A 368 30.03 1.17 -22.63
C ILE A 368 28.85 2.14 -22.77
N HIS A 369 28.40 2.76 -21.67
CA HIS A 369 27.14 3.50 -21.62
C HIS A 369 27.32 5.02 -21.49
N GLY A 370 28.57 5.49 -21.43
CA GLY A 370 28.88 6.91 -21.23
C GLY A 370 28.74 7.39 -19.78
N THR A 371 29.24 8.61 -19.54
CA THR A 371 29.24 9.24 -18.21
C THR A 371 27.83 9.63 -17.76
N ASN A 372 26.98 10.06 -18.70
CA ASN A 372 25.67 10.62 -18.39
C ASN A 372 24.72 9.55 -17.82
N LEU A 373 24.55 8.41 -18.52
CA LEU A 373 23.69 7.33 -18.04
C LEU A 373 24.20 6.77 -16.71
N LYS A 374 25.52 6.56 -16.58
CA LYS A 374 26.12 6.13 -15.30
C LYS A 374 25.79 7.10 -14.17
N SER A 375 25.92 8.42 -14.39
CA SER A 375 25.62 9.45 -13.38
C SER A 375 24.14 9.51 -13.04
N MET A 376 23.25 9.25 -14.00
CA MET A 376 21.81 9.17 -13.80
C MET A 376 21.44 7.96 -12.94
N VAL A 377 21.93 6.77 -13.28
CA VAL A 377 21.60 5.54 -12.54
C VAL A 377 22.15 5.54 -11.12
N LYS A 378 23.29 6.19 -10.85
CA LYS A 378 23.78 6.43 -9.46
C LYS A 378 22.75 7.13 -8.57
N LYS A 379 21.91 7.99 -9.16
CA LYS A 379 20.90 8.78 -8.44
C LYS A 379 19.53 8.12 -8.39
N CYS A 380 19.34 7.04 -9.14
CA CYS A 380 18.11 6.26 -9.09
C CYS A 380 18.00 5.55 -7.74
N HIS A 381 16.76 5.32 -7.33
CA HIS A 381 16.42 4.47 -6.21
C HIS A 381 15.45 3.41 -6.69
N ARG A 382 15.20 2.42 -5.84
CA ARG A 382 14.15 1.43 -6.12
C ARG A 382 12.83 2.14 -6.45
N GLY A 383 12.19 1.70 -7.52
CA GLY A 383 10.99 2.30 -8.06
C GLY A 383 11.20 3.47 -9.01
N ASP A 384 12.41 3.87 -9.34
CA ASP A 384 12.66 4.76 -10.49
C ASP A 384 12.73 3.94 -11.79
N TYR A 385 12.66 4.63 -12.93
CA TYR A 385 12.89 4.08 -14.26
C TYR A 385 14.28 4.45 -14.78
N ILE A 386 14.88 3.55 -15.56
CA ILE A 386 16.18 3.76 -16.23
C ILE A 386 15.95 3.88 -17.73
N PRO A 387 16.51 4.89 -18.42
CA PRO A 387 16.21 5.19 -19.80
C PRO A 387 17.05 4.43 -20.82
#